data_AF-A0A5R9KW90-F1
#
_entry.id   AF-A0A5R9KW90-F1
#
_cell.length_a   1.000
_cell.length_b   1.000
_cell.length_c   1.000
_cell.angle_alpha   90.00
_cell.angle_beta   90.00
_cell.angle_gamma   90.00
#
_symmetry.space_group_name_H-M   'P 1'
#
loop_
_entity.id
_entity.type
_entity.pdbx_description
1 polymer ?
#
loop_
_entity_poly.entity_id
_entity_poly.type
_entity_poly.pdbx_seq_one_letter_code
_entity_poly.pdbx_strand_id
1 'polypeptide(L)'
;MEINYKAFYTQYAYDYHLYKVTTLSSILDRCEAFQEDYLAAQISGYNEADYARFLKGEIRVTCFHVIETLFELIFGLEPKEGKCRDLDLLQAISTSNFQKNYSRIERIATDESELAFLDLATAQFGNHPLWMHIFFFAPPLKEPGVPELLQDSYEAIKLFLKEAAITFSRRYEYNAYKHGTRVLNAFQEFGWSDPDGQNAVKYDLSDSMSFFTVEKQDGKAVNEVITTKMFNTKKDIKMILLANMPITNIIRRRRWVLVPEDRGGDNPGSTNFMKEAVLDMIRTHNGPAGFIIDDIITRRKI
;
A
#
# COMPACT_ATOMS: atom_id res chain seq x y z
N MET A 1 5.01 8.58 -30.78
CA MET A 1 5.76 7.49 -30.11
C MET A 1 4.76 6.39 -29.84
N GLU A 2 4.93 5.22 -30.43
CA GLU A 2 4.07 4.07 -30.15
C GLU A 2 4.45 3.50 -28.78
N ILE A 3 3.53 3.53 -27.82
CA ILE A 3 3.79 2.99 -26.49
C ILE A 3 3.62 1.47 -26.57
N ASN A 4 4.74 0.76 -26.62
CA ASN A 4 4.80 -0.70 -26.54
C ASN A 4 5.42 -1.16 -25.22
N TYR A 5 5.52 -2.47 -25.00
CA TYR A 5 6.08 -3.03 -23.76
C TYR A 5 7.51 -2.55 -23.47
N LYS A 6 8.34 -2.30 -24.48
CA LYS A 6 9.70 -1.78 -24.28
C LYS A 6 9.66 -0.37 -23.69
N ALA A 7 8.85 0.51 -24.29
CA ALA A 7 8.66 1.86 -23.78
C ALA A 7 8.15 1.85 -22.32
N PHE A 8 7.22 0.95 -22.00
CA PHE A 8 6.73 0.77 -20.63
C PHE A 8 7.85 0.38 -19.66
N TYR A 9 8.59 -0.71 -19.90
CA TYR A 9 9.61 -1.18 -18.95
C TYR A 9 10.82 -0.25 -18.83
N THR A 10 11.14 0.54 -19.87
CA THR A 10 12.23 1.51 -19.83
C THR A 10 11.84 2.82 -19.14
N GLN A 11 10.61 3.30 -19.33
CA GLN A 11 10.21 4.64 -18.88
C GLN A 11 9.34 4.66 -17.62
N TYR A 12 8.80 3.50 -17.20
CA TYR A 12 7.97 3.45 -15.99
C TYR A 12 8.80 3.80 -14.76
N ALA A 13 8.36 4.84 -14.03
CA ALA A 13 9.00 5.31 -12.81
C ALA A 13 8.68 4.40 -11.62
N TYR A 14 9.29 3.22 -11.59
CA TYR A 14 9.02 2.19 -10.57
C TYR A 14 9.36 2.62 -9.13
N ASP A 15 10.22 3.63 -8.95
CA ASP A 15 10.54 4.21 -7.64
C ASP A 15 9.71 5.47 -7.32
N TYR A 16 8.68 5.79 -8.10
CA TYR A 16 7.83 6.98 -7.88
C TYR A 16 7.29 7.07 -6.44
N HIS A 17 6.72 5.99 -5.92
CA HIS A 17 6.18 5.95 -4.56
C HIS A 17 7.28 6.06 -3.50
N LEU A 18 8.46 5.49 -3.78
CA LEU A 18 9.63 5.56 -2.90
C LEU A 18 10.17 6.98 -2.80
N TYR A 19 10.29 7.70 -3.93
CA TYR A 19 10.65 9.12 -3.91
C TYR A 19 9.62 9.93 -3.14
N LYS A 20 8.32 9.71 -3.41
CA LYS A 20 7.24 10.43 -2.71
C LYS A 20 7.30 10.23 -1.19
N VAL A 21 7.38 8.98 -0.71
CA VAL A 21 7.41 8.72 0.74
C VAL A 21 8.70 9.22 1.39
N THR A 22 9.84 9.15 0.69
CA THR A 22 11.12 9.68 1.20
C THR A 22 11.06 11.19 1.37
N THR A 23 10.51 11.91 0.39
CA THR A 23 10.29 13.36 0.47
C THR A 23 9.34 13.72 1.59
N LEU A 24 8.16 13.08 1.66
CA LEU A 24 7.18 13.35 2.71
C LEU A 24 7.73 13.09 4.12
N SER A 25 8.44 11.97 4.31
CA SER A 25 9.05 11.63 5.60
C SER A 25 10.12 12.65 5.98
N SER A 26 10.96 13.06 5.03
CA SER A 26 12.01 14.06 5.27
C SER A 26 11.45 15.43 5.67
N ILE A 27 10.30 15.83 5.11
CA ILE A 27 9.59 17.06 5.48
C ILE A 27 8.94 16.88 6.86
N LEU A 28 8.29 15.76 7.10
CA LEU A 28 7.63 15.47 8.38
C LEU A 28 8.63 15.47 9.55
N ASP A 29 9.81 14.89 9.36
CA ASP A 29 10.89 14.85 10.36
C ASP A 29 11.50 16.25 10.63
N ARG A 30 11.25 17.22 9.76
CA ARG A 30 11.78 18.59 9.83
C ARG A 30 10.67 19.64 9.66
N CYS A 31 9.48 19.34 10.19
CA CYS A 31 8.28 20.16 9.97
C CYS A 31 8.50 21.62 10.42
N GLU A 32 9.13 21.80 11.59
CA GLU A 32 9.52 23.11 12.15
C GLU A 32 10.41 23.92 11.21
N ALA A 33 11.41 23.30 10.57
CA ALA A 33 12.35 24.01 9.69
C ALA A 33 11.71 24.46 8.37
N PHE A 34 10.65 23.77 7.92
CA PHE A 34 9.88 24.18 6.73
C PHE A 34 9.02 25.43 6.96
N GLN A 35 8.87 25.86 8.22
CA GLN A 35 8.17 27.08 8.62
C GLN A 35 8.91 28.36 8.19
N GLU A 36 10.24 28.33 8.14
CA GLU A 36 11.07 29.51 7.85
C GLU A 36 11.14 29.85 6.35
N ASP A 37 10.66 28.95 5.50
CA ASP A 37 10.65 29.12 4.04
C ASP A 37 9.37 29.78 3.53
N TYR A 38 9.49 30.46 2.38
CA TYR A 38 8.48 31.24 1.62
C TYR A 38 7.04 30.67 1.55
N LEU A 39 6.85 29.36 1.78
CA LEU A 39 5.57 28.67 1.73
C LEU A 39 4.66 28.95 2.93
N ALA A 40 5.20 29.14 4.13
CA ALA A 40 4.37 29.42 5.32
C ALA A 40 3.62 30.76 5.19
N ALA A 41 4.21 31.74 4.50
CA ALA A 41 3.60 33.04 4.23
C ALA A 41 2.42 32.97 3.24
N GLN A 42 2.30 31.89 2.46
CA GLN A 42 1.23 31.69 1.47
C GLN A 42 0.00 30.98 2.07
N ILE A 43 0.15 30.29 3.21
CA ILE A 43 -0.91 29.52 3.84
C ILE A 43 -1.56 30.38 4.93
N SER A 44 -2.79 30.85 4.67
CA SER A 44 -3.56 31.60 5.65
C SER A 44 -3.87 30.73 6.87
N GLY A 45 -3.50 31.20 8.07
CA GLY A 45 -3.75 30.47 9.31
C GLY A 45 -2.92 29.19 9.44
N TYR A 46 -1.71 29.16 8.88
CA TYR A 46 -0.78 28.02 9.01
C TYR A 46 -0.70 27.51 10.46
N ASN A 47 -0.79 26.19 10.59
CA ASN A 47 -0.63 25.48 11.84
C ASN A 47 0.24 24.25 11.55
N GLU A 48 1.35 24.13 12.27
CA GLU A 48 2.32 23.05 12.08
C GLU A 48 1.71 21.67 12.33
N ALA A 49 0.86 21.53 13.35
CA ALA A 49 0.18 20.26 13.63
C ALA A 49 -0.78 19.88 12.50
N ASP A 50 -1.47 20.85 11.89
CA ASP A 50 -2.31 20.60 10.72
C ASP A 50 -1.49 20.19 9.51
N TYR A 51 -0.32 20.83 9.30
CA TYR A 51 0.57 20.48 8.21
C TYR A 51 1.21 19.09 8.40
N ALA A 52 1.63 18.75 9.62
CA ALA A 52 2.11 17.42 9.96
C ALA A 52 1.01 16.35 9.73
N ARG A 53 -0.24 16.62 10.13
CA ARG A 53 -1.39 15.74 9.84
C ARG A 53 -1.61 15.57 8.33
N PHE A 54 -1.50 16.65 7.56
CA PHE A 54 -1.57 16.60 6.10
C PHE A 54 -0.50 15.67 5.52
N LEU A 55 0.77 15.83 5.94
CA LEU A 55 1.87 14.98 5.48
C LEU A 55 1.66 13.50 5.84
N LYS A 56 1.16 13.20 7.05
CA LYS A 56 0.80 11.83 7.46
C LYS A 56 -0.35 11.27 6.60
N GLY A 57 -1.34 12.11 6.26
CA GLY A 57 -2.39 11.78 5.30
C GLY A 57 -1.86 11.46 3.91
N GLU A 58 -0.92 12.25 3.39
CA GLU A 58 -0.25 11.99 2.11
C GLU A 58 0.51 10.67 2.10
N ILE A 59 1.18 10.33 3.21
CA ILE A 59 1.87 9.04 3.36
C ILE A 59 0.84 7.90 3.33
N ARG A 60 -0.27 8.03 4.06
CA ARG A 60 -1.36 7.04 4.06
C ARG A 60 -1.95 6.82 2.66
N VAL A 61 -2.14 7.88 1.90
CA VAL A 61 -2.63 7.80 0.52
C VAL A 61 -1.61 7.18 -0.42
N THR A 62 -0.33 7.51 -0.23
CA THR A 62 0.77 6.88 -0.98
C THR A 62 0.83 5.38 -0.71
N CYS A 63 0.53 4.95 0.52
CA CYS A 63 0.37 3.53 0.89
C CYS A 63 -0.78 2.87 0.11
N PHE A 64 -1.93 3.51 -0.04
CA PHE A 64 -3.00 2.99 -0.90
C PHE A 64 -2.58 2.86 -2.38
N HIS A 65 -1.92 3.88 -2.93
CA HIS A 65 -1.51 3.89 -4.34
C HIS A 65 -0.48 2.82 -4.68
N VAL A 66 0.51 2.60 -3.82
CA VAL A 66 1.53 1.58 -4.07
C VAL A 66 0.96 0.16 -3.92
N ILE A 67 0.01 -0.06 -2.99
CA ILE A 67 -0.70 -1.34 -2.88
C ILE A 67 -1.56 -1.60 -4.13
N GLU A 68 -2.32 -0.59 -4.58
CA GLU A 68 -3.13 -0.67 -5.80
C GLU A 68 -2.25 -1.02 -7.01
N THR A 69 -1.16 -0.29 -7.18
CA THR A 69 -0.18 -0.49 -8.26
C THR A 69 0.39 -1.91 -8.22
N LEU A 70 0.75 -2.41 -7.03
CA LEU A 70 1.25 -3.77 -6.85
C LEU A 70 0.23 -4.81 -7.32
N PHE A 71 -1.02 -4.71 -6.86
CA PHE A 71 -2.06 -5.66 -7.25
C PHE A 71 -2.40 -5.59 -8.74
N GLU A 72 -2.44 -4.39 -9.34
CA GLU A 72 -2.64 -4.23 -10.78
C GLU A 72 -1.55 -4.92 -11.60
N LEU A 73 -0.29 -4.78 -11.20
CA LEU A 73 0.83 -5.46 -11.85
C LEU A 73 0.73 -6.97 -11.67
N ILE A 74 0.46 -7.45 -10.45
CA ILE A 74 0.32 -8.89 -10.16
C ILE A 74 -0.80 -9.52 -11.00
N PHE A 75 -1.99 -8.91 -11.02
CA PHE A 75 -3.12 -9.41 -11.81
C PHE A 75 -2.88 -9.26 -13.31
N GLY A 76 -2.20 -8.19 -13.72
CA GLY A 76 -1.81 -7.99 -15.11
C GLY A 76 -0.86 -9.09 -15.63
N LEU A 77 -0.03 -9.64 -14.74
CA LEU A 77 0.94 -10.70 -15.03
C LEU A 77 0.38 -12.12 -14.91
N GLU A 78 -0.84 -12.29 -14.40
CA GLU A 78 -1.47 -13.61 -14.24
C GLU A 78 -1.42 -14.40 -15.56
N PRO A 79 -0.86 -15.63 -15.55
CA PRO A 79 -0.66 -16.41 -16.76
C PRO A 79 -1.97 -16.69 -17.51
N LYS A 80 -1.91 -16.55 -18.84
CA LYS A 80 -2.95 -17.05 -19.75
C LYS A 80 -2.32 -18.09 -20.66
N GLU A 81 -2.94 -19.26 -20.76
CA GLU A 81 -2.43 -20.38 -21.57
C GLU A 81 -0.97 -20.76 -21.22
N GLY A 82 -0.62 -20.69 -19.92
CA GLY A 82 0.72 -21.01 -19.41
C GLY A 82 1.80 -19.96 -19.66
N LYS A 83 1.46 -18.79 -20.20
CA LYS A 83 2.38 -17.69 -20.49
C LYS A 83 2.03 -16.45 -19.67
N CYS A 84 3.06 -15.83 -19.09
CA CYS A 84 2.92 -14.50 -18.48
C CYS A 84 2.60 -13.46 -19.55
N ARG A 85 1.84 -12.44 -19.17
CA ARG A 85 1.43 -11.37 -20.10
C ARG A 85 2.45 -10.24 -20.15
N ASP A 86 3.75 -10.54 -20.13
CA ASP A 86 4.78 -9.49 -20.00
C ASP A 86 4.79 -8.53 -21.20
N LEU A 87 4.53 -9.03 -22.40
CA LEU A 87 4.48 -8.21 -23.63
C LEU A 87 3.19 -7.37 -23.73
N ASP A 88 2.14 -7.78 -23.03
CA ASP A 88 0.83 -7.12 -23.06
C ASP A 88 0.48 -6.47 -21.71
N LEU A 89 1.44 -6.36 -20.78
CA LEU A 89 1.17 -5.96 -19.39
C LEU A 89 0.52 -4.57 -19.33
N LEU A 90 1.05 -3.62 -20.10
CA LEU A 90 0.48 -2.28 -20.16
C LEU A 90 -0.97 -2.30 -20.66
N GLN A 91 -1.27 -3.10 -21.69
CA GLN A 91 -2.63 -3.26 -22.19
C GLN A 91 -3.51 -3.97 -21.16
N ALA A 92 -2.99 -4.99 -20.48
CA ALA A 92 -3.67 -5.75 -19.43
C ALA A 92 -4.14 -4.83 -18.30
N ILE A 93 -3.27 -3.95 -17.83
CA ILE A 93 -3.57 -2.99 -16.76
C ILE A 93 -4.56 -1.93 -17.26
N SER A 94 -4.28 -1.33 -18.43
CA SER A 94 -5.09 -0.24 -19.00
C SER A 94 -6.52 -0.65 -19.38
N THR A 95 -6.73 -1.93 -19.67
CA THR A 95 -8.06 -2.49 -20.01
C THR A 95 -8.68 -3.28 -18.85
N SER A 96 -8.04 -3.28 -17.68
CA SER A 96 -8.54 -4.01 -16.52
C SER A 96 -9.84 -3.41 -16.00
N ASN A 97 -10.71 -4.26 -15.48
CA ASN A 97 -11.92 -3.82 -14.81
C ASN A 97 -11.58 -3.56 -13.33
N PHE A 98 -11.40 -2.28 -12.98
CA PHE A 98 -10.98 -1.88 -11.64
C PHE A 98 -11.94 -2.40 -10.55
N GLN A 99 -13.25 -2.44 -10.80
CA GLN A 99 -14.21 -2.99 -9.83
C GLN A 99 -13.99 -4.48 -9.57
N LYS A 100 -13.68 -5.26 -10.61
CA LYS A 100 -13.34 -6.68 -10.47
C LYS A 100 -12.02 -6.86 -9.72
N ASN A 101 -11.02 -6.03 -10.01
CA ASN A 101 -9.75 -6.05 -9.29
C ASN A 101 -9.95 -5.74 -7.80
N TYR A 102 -10.71 -4.69 -7.48
CA TYR A 102 -11.04 -4.34 -6.10
C TYR A 102 -11.79 -5.47 -5.39
N SER A 103 -12.79 -6.07 -6.05
CA SER A 103 -13.51 -7.22 -5.49
C SER A 103 -12.59 -8.42 -5.25
N ARG A 104 -11.55 -8.60 -6.08
CA ARG A 104 -10.54 -9.66 -5.87
C ARG A 104 -9.63 -9.35 -4.69
N ILE A 105 -9.20 -8.10 -4.54
CA ILE A 105 -8.40 -7.67 -3.38
C ILE A 105 -9.21 -7.87 -2.09
N GLU A 106 -10.49 -7.51 -2.08
CA GLU A 106 -11.39 -7.74 -0.94
C GLU A 106 -11.50 -9.22 -0.58
N ARG A 107 -11.59 -10.12 -1.57
CA ARG A 107 -11.57 -11.57 -1.30
C ARG A 107 -10.23 -12.04 -0.73
N ILE A 108 -9.09 -11.56 -1.26
CA ILE A 108 -7.75 -11.86 -0.73
C ILE A 108 -7.63 -11.40 0.74
N ALA A 109 -8.22 -10.27 1.11
CA ALA A 109 -8.21 -9.78 2.49
C ALA A 109 -8.91 -10.76 3.45
N THR A 110 -9.93 -11.49 2.99
CA THR A 110 -10.70 -12.44 3.79
C THR A 110 -10.23 -13.89 3.67
N ASP A 111 -9.70 -14.27 2.51
CA ASP A 111 -9.33 -15.64 2.16
C ASP A 111 -7.99 -15.66 1.43
N GLU A 112 -6.99 -16.26 2.09
CA GLU A 112 -5.64 -16.41 1.53
C GLU A 112 -5.62 -17.35 0.32
N SER A 113 -6.60 -18.27 0.20
CA SER A 113 -6.66 -19.22 -0.90
C SER A 113 -6.84 -18.56 -2.28
N GLU A 114 -7.35 -17.33 -2.32
CA GLU A 114 -7.43 -16.49 -3.52
C GLU A 114 -6.05 -16.14 -4.11
N LEU A 115 -4.96 -16.37 -3.37
CA LEU A 115 -3.58 -16.22 -3.82
C LEU A 115 -3.02 -17.47 -4.54
N ALA A 116 -3.78 -18.57 -4.66
CA ALA A 116 -3.31 -19.81 -5.30
C ALA A 116 -2.85 -19.62 -6.76
N PHE A 117 -3.29 -18.56 -7.45
CA PHE A 117 -2.80 -18.24 -8.80
C PHE A 117 -1.29 -17.91 -8.84
N LEU A 118 -0.69 -17.55 -7.70
CA LEU A 118 0.75 -17.32 -7.58
C LEU A 118 1.57 -18.59 -7.81
N ASP A 119 0.98 -19.77 -7.59
CA ASP A 119 1.61 -21.08 -7.80
C ASP A 119 1.63 -21.51 -9.27
N LEU A 120 0.94 -20.79 -10.15
CA LEU A 120 0.91 -21.10 -11.58
C LEU A 120 2.32 -20.98 -12.17
N ALA A 121 2.80 -22.08 -12.76
CA ALA A 121 4.09 -22.14 -13.42
C ALA A 121 4.10 -21.26 -14.68
N THR A 122 5.24 -20.61 -14.92
CA THR A 122 5.40 -19.71 -16.07
C THR A 122 6.53 -20.19 -16.98
N ALA A 123 6.20 -20.45 -18.25
CA ALA A 123 7.18 -20.98 -19.20
C ALA A 123 8.27 -19.97 -19.59
N GLN A 124 7.94 -18.68 -19.54
CA GLN A 124 8.74 -17.61 -20.12
C GLN A 124 10.01 -17.28 -19.32
N PHE A 125 10.11 -17.73 -18.06
CA PHE A 125 11.23 -17.43 -17.18
C PHE A 125 11.77 -18.66 -16.43
N GLY A 126 11.70 -19.84 -17.04
CA GLY A 126 12.33 -21.05 -16.52
C GLY A 126 11.41 -22.02 -15.76
N ASN A 127 10.10 -22.00 -16.04
CA ASN A 127 9.11 -22.88 -15.41
C ASN A 127 9.03 -22.73 -13.88
N HIS A 128 9.28 -21.53 -13.36
CA HIS A 128 9.06 -21.24 -11.94
C HIS A 128 7.63 -20.71 -11.71
N PRO A 129 7.10 -20.85 -10.48
CA PRO A 129 5.85 -20.21 -10.08
C PRO A 129 5.89 -18.69 -10.26
N LEU A 130 4.73 -18.09 -10.55
CA LEU A 130 4.58 -16.66 -10.77
C LEU A 130 5.16 -15.81 -9.64
N TRP A 131 4.98 -16.20 -8.37
CA TRP A 131 5.51 -15.44 -7.23
C TRP A 131 7.04 -15.28 -7.27
N MET A 132 7.78 -16.27 -7.76
CA MET A 132 9.24 -16.16 -7.89
C MET A 132 9.64 -15.08 -8.91
N HIS A 133 8.77 -14.77 -9.87
CA HIS A 133 9.00 -13.74 -10.88
C HIS A 133 8.55 -12.34 -10.46
N ILE A 134 7.70 -12.26 -9.45
CA ILE A 134 7.24 -11.01 -8.85
C ILE A 134 8.22 -10.57 -7.76
N PHE A 135 8.56 -11.49 -6.85
CA PHE A 135 9.25 -11.15 -5.61
C PHE A 135 10.76 -11.30 -5.68
N PHE A 136 11.31 -12.00 -6.67
CA PHE A 136 12.75 -12.20 -6.81
C PHE A 136 13.26 -11.71 -8.17
N PHE A 137 14.35 -10.94 -8.13
CA PHE A 137 15.03 -10.48 -9.34
C PHE A 137 15.61 -11.66 -10.13
N ALA A 138 16.25 -12.60 -9.44
CA ALA A 138 16.70 -13.88 -9.99
C ALA A 138 16.21 -15.02 -9.08
N PRO A 139 15.70 -16.14 -9.64
CA PRO A 139 15.38 -17.32 -8.84
C PRO A 139 16.65 -17.81 -8.14
N PRO A 140 16.61 -18.15 -6.84
CA PRO A 140 17.79 -18.60 -6.13
C PRO A 140 18.29 -19.95 -6.67
N LEU A 141 19.60 -20.17 -6.60
CA LEU A 141 20.27 -21.38 -7.07
C LEU A 141 19.88 -22.58 -6.19
N LYS A 142 19.97 -23.80 -6.75
CA LYS A 142 19.70 -25.06 -6.05
C LYS A 142 20.83 -25.39 -5.07
N GLU A 143 20.90 -24.65 -3.97
CA GLU A 143 21.85 -24.87 -2.87
C GLU A 143 21.15 -25.48 -1.65
N PRO A 144 21.87 -26.22 -0.77
CA PRO A 144 21.31 -26.74 0.48
C PRO A 144 20.67 -25.63 1.34
N GLY A 145 19.49 -25.88 1.92
CA GLY A 145 18.75 -24.91 2.74
C GLY A 145 17.92 -23.87 1.96
N VAL A 146 18.19 -23.65 0.66
CA VAL A 146 17.39 -22.76 -0.19
C VAL A 146 15.92 -23.17 -0.30
N PRO A 147 15.55 -24.47 -0.42
CA PRO A 147 14.15 -24.87 -0.51
C PRO A 147 13.31 -24.48 0.71
N GLU A 148 13.86 -24.62 1.92
CA GLU A 148 13.19 -24.25 3.17
C GLU A 148 13.01 -22.72 3.25
N LEU A 149 14.06 -21.97 2.92
CA LEU A 149 13.99 -20.50 2.86
C LEU A 149 12.99 -20.00 1.81
N LEU A 150 12.86 -20.70 0.69
CA LEU A 150 11.87 -20.39 -0.35
C LEU A 150 10.44 -20.61 0.14
N GLN A 151 10.18 -21.72 0.85
CA GLN A 151 8.88 -21.99 1.43
C GLN A 151 8.50 -20.94 2.48
N ASP A 152 9.42 -20.64 3.40
CA ASP A 152 9.20 -19.60 4.41
C ASP A 152 8.93 -18.22 3.77
N SER A 153 9.68 -17.90 2.70
CA SER A 153 9.48 -16.67 1.95
C SER A 153 8.11 -16.65 1.27
N TYR A 154 7.64 -17.78 0.75
CA TYR A 154 6.32 -17.86 0.11
C TYR A 154 5.18 -17.65 1.12
N GLU A 155 5.25 -18.26 2.29
CA GLU A 155 4.29 -18.03 3.38
C GLU A 155 4.29 -16.56 3.83
N ALA A 156 5.47 -15.96 3.97
CA ALA A 156 5.59 -14.54 4.29
C ALA A 156 4.98 -13.66 3.19
N ILE A 157 5.21 -13.98 1.91
CA ILE A 157 4.63 -13.25 0.77
C ILE A 157 3.10 -13.31 0.81
N LYS A 158 2.50 -14.48 1.05
CA LYS A 158 1.03 -14.61 1.14
C LYS A 158 0.47 -13.76 2.27
N LEU A 159 1.10 -13.80 3.44
CA LEU A 159 0.70 -12.99 4.58
C LEU A 159 0.85 -11.49 4.30
N PHE A 160 1.95 -11.07 3.67
CA PHE A 160 2.16 -9.69 3.23
C PHE A 160 1.05 -9.22 2.27
N LEU A 161 0.74 -10.02 1.24
CA LEU A 161 -0.31 -9.67 0.27
C LEU A 161 -1.69 -9.62 0.92
N LYS A 162 -1.98 -10.51 1.86
CA LYS A 162 -3.21 -10.46 2.66
C LYS A 162 -3.30 -9.18 3.49
N GLU A 163 -2.22 -8.79 4.18
CA GLU A 163 -2.17 -7.54 4.95
C GLU A 163 -2.29 -6.29 4.08
N ALA A 164 -1.66 -6.28 2.91
CA ALA A 164 -1.82 -5.24 1.91
C ALA A 164 -3.29 -5.17 1.43
N ALA A 165 -3.92 -6.31 1.19
CA ALA A 165 -5.31 -6.40 0.79
C ALA A 165 -6.28 -5.90 1.89
N ILE A 166 -6.07 -6.28 3.14
CA ILE A 166 -6.84 -5.77 4.30
C ILE A 166 -6.70 -4.25 4.38
N THR A 167 -5.46 -3.76 4.25
CA THR A 167 -5.16 -2.33 4.30
C THR A 167 -5.91 -1.58 3.20
N PHE A 168 -5.89 -2.09 1.96
CA PHE A 168 -6.52 -1.47 0.80
C PHE A 168 -8.05 -1.57 0.82
N SER A 169 -8.62 -2.67 1.32
CA SER A 169 -10.07 -2.93 1.33
C SER A 169 -10.85 -1.92 2.19
N ARG A 170 -10.18 -1.22 3.12
CA ARG A 170 -10.75 -0.08 3.87
C ARG A 170 -10.82 1.19 3.01
N ARG A 171 -11.48 1.10 1.85
CA ARG A 171 -11.50 2.12 0.79
C ARG A 171 -12.24 3.41 1.15
N TYR A 172 -12.99 3.46 2.25
CA TYR A 172 -13.70 4.67 2.65
C TYR A 172 -12.73 5.84 2.91
N GLU A 173 -11.56 5.56 3.50
CA GLU A 173 -10.47 6.53 3.73
C GLU A 173 -9.99 7.09 2.38
N TYR A 174 -9.63 6.17 1.47
CA TYR A 174 -9.10 6.49 0.15
C TYR A 174 -10.10 7.28 -0.71
N ASN A 175 -11.37 6.86 -0.72
CA ASN A 175 -12.44 7.53 -1.45
C ASN A 175 -12.76 8.91 -0.84
N ALA A 176 -12.75 9.06 0.48
CA ALA A 176 -12.97 10.35 1.13
C ALA A 176 -11.83 11.32 0.80
N TYR A 177 -10.58 10.86 0.85
CA TYR A 177 -9.41 11.64 0.51
C TYR A 177 -9.42 12.14 -0.94
N LYS A 178 -9.80 11.30 -1.93
CA LYS A 178 -9.94 11.72 -3.34
C LYS A 178 -10.84 12.94 -3.55
N HIS A 179 -11.78 13.16 -2.64
CA HIS A 179 -12.72 14.27 -2.73
C HIS A 179 -12.35 15.47 -1.86
N GLY A 180 -11.27 15.41 -1.06
CA GLY A 180 -10.69 16.48 -0.23
C GLY A 180 -11.63 17.02 0.86
N THR A 181 -12.78 17.51 0.43
CA THR A 181 -13.95 17.98 1.19
C THR A 181 -14.54 16.99 2.20
N ARG A 182 -14.16 15.70 2.14
CA ARG A 182 -14.65 14.66 3.06
C ARG A 182 -13.64 14.29 4.14
N VAL A 183 -12.51 15.00 4.20
CA VAL A 183 -11.45 14.83 5.19
C VAL A 183 -11.54 15.99 6.18
N LEU A 184 -11.65 15.67 7.46
CA LEU A 184 -11.89 16.64 8.53
C LEU A 184 -11.05 16.30 9.76
N ASN A 185 -10.69 17.31 10.55
CA ASN A 185 -10.11 17.13 11.88
C ASN A 185 -11.22 17.25 12.94
N ALA A 186 -12.20 16.36 12.88
CA ALA A 186 -13.48 16.52 13.58
C ALA A 186 -13.39 16.31 15.10
N PHE A 187 -12.45 15.49 15.58
CA PHE A 187 -12.28 15.17 17.00
C PHE A 187 -10.82 15.33 17.41
N GLN A 188 -10.59 15.91 18.59
CA GLN A 188 -9.25 16.02 19.20
C GLN A 188 -9.11 15.12 20.44
N GLU A 189 -10.23 14.76 21.07
CA GLU A 189 -10.25 13.85 22.20
C GLU A 189 -11.52 12.98 22.15
N PHE A 190 -11.43 11.79 22.73
CA PHE A 190 -12.56 10.93 23.01
C PHE A 190 -12.43 10.37 24.40
N GLY A 191 -13.51 10.28 25.16
CA GLY A 191 -13.42 9.77 26.52
C GLY A 191 -14.75 9.32 27.09
N TRP A 192 -14.65 8.57 28.17
CA TRP A 192 -15.77 8.18 29.00
C TRP A 192 -15.58 8.77 30.38
N SER A 193 -16.66 9.23 30.98
CA SER A 193 -16.69 9.62 32.37
C SER A 193 -17.89 8.99 33.06
N ASP A 194 -17.76 8.76 34.35
CA ASP A 194 -18.92 8.55 35.23
C ASP A 194 -19.91 9.72 35.10
N PRO A 195 -21.18 9.54 35.48
CA PRO A 195 -22.20 10.61 35.44
C PRO A 195 -21.76 11.90 36.15
N ASP A 196 -20.94 11.76 37.19
CA ASP A 196 -20.44 12.86 38.01
C ASP A 196 -19.10 13.43 37.51
N GLY A 197 -18.57 12.90 36.40
CA GLY A 197 -17.37 13.40 35.71
C GLY A 197 -16.02 13.07 36.40
N GLN A 198 -16.03 12.41 37.55
CA GLN A 198 -14.83 12.27 38.41
C GLN A 198 -13.81 11.24 37.88
N ASN A 199 -14.26 10.16 37.25
CA ASN A 199 -13.39 9.15 36.63
C ASN A 199 -13.46 9.28 35.10
N ALA A 200 -12.81 10.31 34.56
CA ALA A 200 -12.72 10.51 33.12
C ALA A 200 -11.50 9.79 32.55
N VAL A 201 -11.72 8.79 31.70
CA VAL A 201 -10.68 8.24 30.83
C VAL A 201 -10.75 9.00 29.51
N LYS A 202 -9.67 9.70 29.17
CA LYS A 202 -9.54 10.44 27.91
C LYS A 202 -8.48 9.80 27.01
N TYR A 203 -8.79 9.74 25.73
CA TYR A 203 -7.92 9.32 24.64
C TYR A 203 -7.65 10.53 23.76
N ASP A 204 -6.38 10.76 23.49
CA ASP A 204 -5.92 11.82 22.58
C ASP A 204 -6.11 11.37 21.13
N LEU A 205 -6.85 12.17 20.36
CA LEU A 205 -7.09 11.99 18.93
C LEU A 205 -6.44 13.09 18.09
N SER A 206 -5.52 13.87 18.68
CA SER A 206 -4.80 14.93 17.99
C SER A 206 -4.05 14.41 16.75
N ASP A 207 -3.51 13.19 16.83
CA ASP A 207 -2.84 12.49 15.72
C ASP A 207 -3.78 11.57 14.93
N SER A 208 -4.92 12.12 14.51
CA SER A 208 -5.95 11.40 13.75
C SER A 208 -6.45 12.19 12.53
N MET A 209 -7.22 11.49 11.69
CA MET A 209 -7.98 12.07 10.59
C MET A 209 -9.40 11.51 10.60
N SER A 210 -10.39 12.36 10.32
CA SER A 210 -11.79 11.97 10.24
C SER A 210 -12.30 11.97 8.81
N PHE A 211 -13.06 10.95 8.45
CA PHE A 211 -13.59 10.74 7.12
C PHE A 211 -15.11 10.75 7.15
N PHE A 212 -15.71 11.66 6.37
CA PHE A 212 -17.16 11.74 6.22
C PHE A 212 -17.64 10.84 5.08
N THR A 213 -18.62 9.98 5.38
CA THR A 213 -19.27 9.11 4.42
C THR A 213 -20.78 9.08 4.65
N VAL A 214 -21.51 8.61 3.62
CA VAL A 214 -22.96 8.42 3.70
C VAL A 214 -23.26 6.95 3.41
N GLU A 215 -23.84 6.27 4.40
CA GLU A 215 -24.37 4.92 4.22
C GLU A 215 -25.67 5.00 3.41
N LYS A 216 -25.80 4.11 2.42
CA LYS A 216 -26.98 4.04 1.56
C LYS A 216 -27.66 2.68 1.67
N GLN A 217 -28.99 2.68 1.70
CA GLN A 217 -29.84 1.49 1.58
C GLN A 217 -30.78 1.71 0.40
N ASP A 218 -30.84 0.76 -0.54
CA ASP A 218 -31.63 0.87 -1.78
C ASP A 218 -31.39 2.17 -2.56
N GLY A 219 -30.13 2.64 -2.56
CA GLY A 219 -29.70 3.88 -3.22
C GLY A 219 -30.04 5.17 -2.46
N LYS A 220 -30.78 5.10 -1.35
CA LYS A 220 -31.16 6.25 -0.52
C LYS A 220 -30.18 6.42 0.65
N ALA A 221 -29.83 7.66 0.98
CA ALA A 221 -29.00 7.97 2.14
C ALA A 221 -29.78 7.65 3.43
N VAL A 222 -29.16 6.92 4.35
CA VAL A 222 -29.78 6.50 5.62
C VAL A 222 -29.00 7.01 6.83
N ASN A 223 -27.67 7.00 6.75
CA ASN A 223 -26.82 7.53 7.83
C ASN A 223 -25.71 8.41 7.29
N GLU A 224 -25.43 9.50 8.01
CA GLU A 224 -24.15 10.19 7.95
C GLU A 224 -23.19 9.48 8.91
N VAL A 225 -21.99 9.17 8.43
CA VAL A 225 -20.98 8.44 9.19
C VAL A 225 -19.68 9.21 9.19
N ILE A 226 -19.17 9.50 10.38
CA ILE A 226 -17.81 10.03 10.58
C ILE A 226 -16.97 8.91 11.17
N THR A 227 -15.92 8.53 10.46
CA THR A 227 -14.93 7.58 10.95
C THR A 227 -13.62 8.30 11.23
N THR A 228 -13.18 8.30 12.48
CA THR A 228 -11.92 8.91 12.91
C THR A 228 -10.88 7.84 13.14
N LYS A 229 -9.69 8.03 12.58
CA LYS A 229 -8.62 7.04 12.57
C LYS A 229 -7.30 7.65 12.97
N MET A 230 -6.62 6.99 13.90
CA MET A 230 -5.27 7.37 14.32
C MET A 230 -4.27 7.10 13.19
N PHE A 231 -3.32 8.00 13.00
CA PHE A 231 -2.23 7.74 12.06
C PHE A 231 -1.32 6.63 12.60
N ASN A 232 -0.88 5.75 11.69
CA ASN A 232 0.23 4.84 11.95
C ASN A 232 1.28 4.99 10.83
N THR A 233 1.89 6.16 10.78
CA THR A 233 2.80 6.56 9.69
C THR A 233 3.97 5.60 9.53
N LYS A 234 4.52 5.06 10.62
CA LYS A 234 5.60 4.07 10.56
C LYS A 234 5.16 2.79 9.84
N LYS A 235 3.97 2.29 10.12
CA LYS A 235 3.39 1.12 9.44
C LYS A 235 3.14 1.42 7.96
N ASP A 236 2.58 2.58 7.64
CA ASP A 236 2.34 2.98 6.25
C ASP A 236 3.64 3.07 5.45
N ILE A 237 4.70 3.67 6.01
CA ILE A 237 6.03 3.73 5.38
C ILE A 237 6.57 2.31 5.12
N LYS A 238 6.53 1.42 6.13
CA LYS A 238 7.00 0.03 5.95
C LYS A 238 6.23 -0.70 4.86
N MET A 239 4.91 -0.54 4.83
CA MET A 239 4.06 -1.14 3.79
C MET A 239 4.43 -0.59 2.40
N ILE A 240 4.70 0.72 2.27
CA ILE A 240 5.15 1.32 1.02
C ILE A 240 6.47 0.70 0.56
N LEU A 241 7.45 0.58 1.45
CA LEU A 241 8.75 -0.02 1.12
C LEU A 241 8.61 -1.47 0.66
N LEU A 242 7.84 -2.27 1.39
CA LEU A 242 7.60 -3.69 1.09
C LEU A 242 6.83 -3.90 -0.21
N ALA A 243 5.85 -3.04 -0.52
CA ALA A 243 5.09 -3.09 -1.75
C ALA A 243 5.87 -2.55 -2.96
N ASN A 244 6.75 -1.57 -2.77
CA ASN A 244 7.58 -1.05 -3.86
C ASN A 244 8.64 -2.05 -4.33
N MET A 245 9.18 -2.87 -3.42
CA MET A 245 10.20 -3.86 -3.77
C MET A 245 9.76 -4.86 -4.88
N PRO A 246 8.61 -5.55 -4.81
CA PRO A 246 8.13 -6.38 -5.91
C PRO A 246 7.79 -5.57 -7.17
N ILE A 247 7.34 -4.31 -7.07
CA ILE A 247 7.14 -3.43 -8.23
C ILE A 247 8.47 -3.21 -8.96
N THR A 248 9.51 -2.83 -8.22
CA THR A 248 10.87 -2.65 -8.74
C THR A 248 11.39 -3.95 -9.38
N ASN A 249 11.19 -5.10 -8.72
CA ASN A 249 11.59 -6.40 -9.27
C ASN A 249 10.82 -6.74 -10.56
N ILE A 250 9.52 -6.48 -10.59
CA ILE A 250 8.69 -6.71 -11.78
C ILE A 250 9.27 -5.95 -12.96
N ILE A 251 9.51 -4.64 -12.80
CA ILE A 251 9.90 -3.74 -13.88
C ILE A 251 11.37 -3.97 -14.28
N ARG A 252 12.31 -3.95 -13.33
CA ARG A 252 13.75 -4.06 -13.65
C ARG A 252 14.12 -5.41 -14.24
N ARG A 253 13.57 -6.52 -13.72
CA ARG A 253 13.84 -7.86 -14.27
C ARG A 253 13.36 -7.95 -15.71
N ARG A 254 12.15 -7.43 -15.99
CA ARG A 254 11.58 -7.45 -17.34
C ARG A 254 12.31 -6.52 -18.29
N ARG A 255 12.74 -5.35 -17.85
CA ARG A 255 13.66 -4.49 -18.61
C ARG A 255 14.93 -5.25 -18.99
N TRP A 256 15.58 -5.92 -18.03
CA TRP A 256 16.83 -6.65 -18.25
C TRP A 256 16.67 -7.84 -19.22
N VAL A 257 15.56 -8.61 -19.13
CA VAL A 257 15.30 -9.77 -20.00
C VAL A 257 14.75 -9.36 -21.37
N LEU A 258 13.77 -8.45 -21.42
CA LEU A 258 12.98 -8.13 -22.61
C LEU A 258 13.48 -6.92 -23.41
N VAL A 259 14.36 -6.11 -22.82
CA VAL A 259 14.99 -4.93 -23.45
C VAL A 259 16.52 -4.98 -23.29
N PRO A 260 17.22 -5.95 -23.92
CA PRO A 260 18.66 -6.15 -23.74
C PRO A 260 19.54 -4.94 -24.07
N GLU A 261 19.10 -4.12 -25.01
CA GLU A 261 19.75 -2.86 -25.43
C GLU A 261 19.83 -1.81 -24.31
N ASP A 262 19.06 -1.97 -23.23
CA ASP A 262 18.88 -0.99 -22.15
C ASP A 262 19.35 -1.53 -20.78
N ARG A 263 20.22 -2.54 -20.77
CA ARG A 263 20.77 -3.21 -19.57
C ARG A 263 21.76 -2.36 -18.74
N GLY A 264 21.84 -1.05 -18.98
CA GLY A 264 22.91 -0.19 -18.45
C GLY A 264 23.22 -0.45 -16.97
N GLY A 265 24.45 -0.86 -16.66
CA GLY A 265 25.05 -0.96 -15.32
C GLY A 265 24.39 -1.83 -14.24
N ASP A 266 23.13 -2.25 -14.45
CA ASP A 266 22.29 -2.94 -13.48
C ASP A 266 22.79 -4.37 -13.26
N ASN A 267 23.76 -4.52 -12.36
CA ASN A 267 24.26 -5.82 -11.94
C ASN A 267 23.25 -6.46 -10.95
N PRO A 268 22.72 -7.67 -11.22
CA PRO A 268 21.66 -8.35 -10.42
C PRO A 268 22.02 -8.77 -8.98
N GLY A 269 23.09 -8.25 -8.40
CA GLY A 269 23.89 -8.91 -7.37
C GLY A 269 23.29 -9.08 -5.96
N SER A 270 22.03 -8.73 -5.70
CA SER A 270 21.45 -8.99 -4.37
C SER A 270 20.01 -9.48 -4.43
N THR A 271 19.86 -10.78 -4.17
CA THR A 271 18.59 -11.38 -3.78
C THR A 271 18.31 -10.98 -2.34
N ASN A 272 17.58 -9.87 -2.12
CA ASN A 272 17.13 -9.52 -0.77
C ASN A 272 16.03 -10.50 -0.34
N PHE A 273 16.33 -11.35 0.65
CA PHE A 273 15.36 -12.27 1.23
C PHE A 273 14.30 -11.48 2.02
N MET A 274 13.04 -11.59 1.58
CA MET A 274 11.89 -10.83 2.09
C MET A 274 11.41 -11.22 3.49
N LYS A 275 11.78 -12.41 3.98
CA LYS A 275 11.26 -13.00 5.21
C LYS A 275 11.35 -12.04 6.40
N GLU A 276 12.55 -11.56 6.72
CA GLU A 276 12.76 -10.74 7.92
C GLU A 276 12.05 -9.38 7.84
N ALA A 277 12.04 -8.76 6.65
CA ALA A 277 11.36 -7.48 6.45
C ALA A 277 9.84 -7.60 6.62
N VAL A 278 9.25 -8.69 6.12
CA VAL A 278 7.81 -8.97 6.28
C VAL A 278 7.47 -9.33 7.73
N LEU A 279 8.28 -10.17 8.39
CA LEU A 279 8.07 -10.54 9.80
C LEU A 279 8.17 -9.33 10.73
N ASP A 280 9.11 -8.42 10.48
CA ASP A 280 9.21 -7.16 11.22
C ASP A 280 7.96 -6.27 11.05
N MET A 281 7.43 -6.17 9.83
CA MET A 281 6.18 -5.45 9.58
C MET A 281 5.00 -6.03 10.39
N ILE A 282 4.82 -7.36 10.37
CA ILE A 282 3.73 -8.03 11.10
C ILE A 282 3.86 -7.81 12.61
N ARG A 283 5.08 -7.92 13.16
CA ARG A 283 5.32 -7.63 14.58
C ARG A 283 4.94 -6.21 14.96
N THR A 284 5.21 -5.24 14.09
CA THR A 284 4.76 -3.85 14.31
C THR A 284 3.27 -3.63 14.12
N HIS A 285 2.58 -4.52 13.40
CA HIS A 285 1.12 -4.51 13.28
C HIS A 285 0.45 -4.99 14.58
N ASN A 286 1.07 -5.97 15.25
CA ASN A 286 0.60 -6.57 16.49
C ASN A 286 1.34 -6.03 17.72
N GLY A 287 1.55 -4.71 17.79
CA GLY A 287 2.15 -4.06 18.96
C GLY A 287 1.50 -4.52 20.28
N PRO A 288 2.22 -4.41 21.42
CA PRO A 288 1.79 -4.98 22.69
C PRO A 288 0.34 -4.56 22.98
N ALA A 289 -0.49 -5.53 23.36
CA ALA A 289 -1.94 -5.49 23.53
C ALA A 289 -2.43 -4.43 24.54
N GLY A 290 -2.17 -3.16 24.27
CA GLY A 290 -2.99 -2.04 24.73
C GLY A 290 -4.17 -1.92 23.77
N PHE A 291 -5.35 -1.60 24.28
CA PHE A 291 -6.53 -1.32 23.48
C PHE A 291 -6.22 -0.21 22.46
N ILE A 292 -5.86 -0.56 21.22
CA ILE A 292 -5.78 0.38 20.12
C ILE A 292 -7.20 0.47 19.55
N ILE A 293 -7.87 1.58 19.83
CA ILE A 293 -9.09 1.94 19.10
C ILE A 293 -8.62 2.34 17.70
N ASP A 294 -8.70 1.40 16.75
CA ASP A 294 -8.28 1.60 15.36
C ASP A 294 -9.13 2.69 14.68
N ASP A 295 -10.45 2.60 14.86
CA ASP A 295 -11.43 3.48 14.24
C ASP A 295 -12.49 3.88 15.29
N ILE A 296 -12.82 5.17 15.39
CA ILE A 296 -13.98 5.69 16.13
C ILE A 296 -15.06 6.05 15.12
N ILE A 297 -16.22 5.40 15.21
CA ILE A 297 -17.32 5.57 14.26
C ILE A 297 -18.50 6.26 14.94
N THR A 298 -18.84 7.44 14.47
CA THR A 298 -20.06 8.17 14.86
C THR A 298 -21.08 8.08 13.74
N ARG A 299 -22.31 7.67 14.07
CA ARG A 299 -23.43 7.59 13.13
C ARG A 299 -24.54 8.57 13.50
N ARG A 300 -25.08 9.27 12.50
CA ARG A 300 -26.29 10.07 12.61
C ARG A 300 -27.30 9.59 11.58
N LYS A 301 -28.49 9.21 12.05
CA LYS A 301 -29.61 8.81 11.18
C LYS A 301 -30.17 10.03 10.45
N ILE A 302 -30.45 9.88 9.16
CA ILE A 302 -31.07 10.89 8.28
C ILE A 302 -32.57 10.61 8.16
#